data_AF-A0A958KTL3-F1
#
_entry.id   AF-A0A958KTL3-F1
#
_cell.length_a   1.000
_cell.length_b   1.000
_cell.length_c   1.000
_cell.angle_alpha   90.00
_cell.angle_beta   90.00
_cell.angle_gamma   90.00
#
_symmetry.space_group_name_H-M   'P 1'
#
loop_
_entity.id
_entity.type
_entity.pdbx_description
1 polymer ?
#
loop_
_entity_poly.entity_id
_entity_poly.type
_entity_poly.pdbx_seq_one_letter_code
_entity_poly.pdbx_strand_id
1 'polypeptide(L)'
;MNQATISHPLFQQLVKEQSTIIDLLAQLDLCENNDDLKKLSLNLQTFAEIQHHEKEERLLFTTIYQNQKIHEGGPMCSLYFDLHQFENRKVKVEQIIGRTIKHTHQQAMLLKNRTPLVIPIEEHQSGRDLLAYILEKVDHTAFAINKINLELYKNIQVNHIKKEANCLYHMCAGLLSKDTADEILAEWIKDT
;
A
#
# COMPACT_ATOMS: atom_id res chain seq x y z
N MET A 1 3.00 -26.01 -14.73
CA MET A 1 2.55 -25.71 -13.36
C MET A 1 1.22 -25.01 -13.45
N ASN A 2 0.26 -25.39 -12.60
CA ASN A 2 -1.00 -24.66 -12.52
C ASN A 2 -0.72 -23.28 -11.90
N GLN A 3 -1.01 -22.22 -12.63
CA GLN A 3 -0.92 -20.86 -12.12
C GLN A 3 -2.02 -20.62 -11.08
N ALA A 4 -1.77 -19.72 -10.14
CA ALA A 4 -2.83 -19.20 -9.29
C ALA A 4 -3.82 -18.38 -10.13
N THR A 5 -5.03 -18.21 -9.61
CA THR A 5 -6.05 -17.32 -10.18
C THR A 5 -6.41 -16.25 -9.15
N ILE A 6 -7.08 -15.17 -9.57
CA ILE A 6 -7.55 -14.14 -8.64
C ILE A 6 -8.56 -14.69 -7.60
N SER A 7 -9.20 -15.82 -7.91
CA SER A 7 -10.07 -16.54 -6.98
C SER A 7 -9.32 -17.37 -5.93
N HIS A 8 -7.98 -17.37 -5.94
CA HIS A 8 -7.17 -18.06 -4.93
C HIS A 8 -7.41 -17.46 -3.53
N PRO A 9 -7.47 -18.26 -2.46
CA PRO A 9 -7.74 -17.76 -1.10
C PRO A 9 -6.78 -16.66 -0.62
N LEU A 10 -5.52 -16.65 -1.08
CA LEU A 10 -4.57 -15.55 -0.84
C LEU A 10 -5.14 -14.18 -1.23
N PHE A 11 -5.66 -14.04 -2.47
CA PHE A 11 -6.18 -12.76 -2.96
C PHE A 11 -7.51 -12.39 -2.31
N GLN A 12 -8.30 -13.39 -1.90
CA GLN A 12 -9.52 -13.14 -1.10
C GLN A 12 -9.17 -12.58 0.28
N GLN A 13 -8.11 -13.10 0.92
CA GLN A 13 -7.60 -12.58 2.18
C GLN A 13 -7.08 -11.14 2.04
N LEU A 14 -6.32 -10.84 0.98
CA LEU A 14 -5.84 -9.48 0.68
C LEU A 14 -7.00 -8.49 0.53
N VAL A 15 -8.02 -8.82 -0.28
CA VAL A 15 -9.21 -7.97 -0.46
C VAL A 15 -10.00 -7.78 0.83
N LYS A 16 -10.05 -8.81 1.69
CA LYS A 16 -10.67 -8.72 3.01
C LYS A 16 -9.94 -7.74 3.92
N GLU A 17 -8.61 -7.76 3.93
CA GLU A 17 -7.80 -6.79 4.69
C GLU A 17 -7.99 -5.37 4.12
N GLN A 18 -7.96 -5.19 2.80
CA GLN A 18 -8.25 -3.91 2.16
C GLN A 18 -9.63 -3.35 2.55
N SER A 19 -10.65 -4.20 2.66
CA SER A 19 -11.98 -3.79 3.13
C SER A 19 -11.93 -3.23 4.55
N THR A 20 -11.12 -3.83 5.43
CA THR A 20 -10.90 -3.32 6.80
C THR A 20 -10.20 -1.97 6.79
N ILE A 21 -9.24 -1.75 5.89
CA ILE A 21 -8.58 -0.44 5.71
C ILE A 21 -9.61 0.61 5.28
N ILE A 22 -10.49 0.28 4.33
CA ILE A 22 -11.57 1.19 3.89
C ILE A 22 -12.52 1.53 5.04
N ASP A 23 -12.91 0.55 5.85
CA ASP A 23 -13.77 0.76 7.02
C ASP A 23 -13.11 1.68 8.06
N LEU A 24 -11.80 1.55 8.29
CA LEU A 24 -11.04 2.47 9.13
C LEU A 24 -11.03 3.88 8.53
N LEU A 25 -10.74 4.01 7.24
CA LEU A 25 -10.70 5.31 6.55
C LEU A 25 -12.06 6.03 6.55
N ALA A 26 -13.17 5.29 6.58
CA ALA A 26 -14.51 5.87 6.69
C ALA A 26 -14.75 6.56 8.05
N GLN A 27 -14.01 6.19 9.09
CA GLN A 27 -14.12 6.82 10.42
C GLN A 27 -13.57 8.25 10.46
N LEU A 28 -12.82 8.68 9.44
CA LEU A 28 -12.27 10.03 9.36
C LEU A 28 -13.35 11.12 9.43
N ASP A 29 -14.52 10.84 8.86
CA ASP A 29 -15.66 11.77 8.85
C ASP A 29 -16.27 11.93 10.26
N LEU A 30 -16.01 10.99 11.17
CA LEU A 30 -16.49 10.97 12.55
C LEU A 30 -15.51 11.64 13.53
N CYS A 31 -14.28 11.95 13.12
CA CYS A 31 -13.31 12.61 13.99
C CYS A 31 -13.71 14.07 14.25
N GLU A 32 -13.74 14.48 15.52
CA GLU A 32 -14.11 15.84 15.94
C GLU A 32 -12.93 16.64 16.52
N ASN A 33 -11.85 15.95 16.91
CA ASN A 33 -10.68 16.55 17.54
C ASN A 33 -9.39 15.79 17.20
N ASN A 34 -8.25 16.30 17.69
CA ASN A 34 -6.93 15.71 17.44
C ASN A 34 -6.74 14.34 18.10
N ASP A 35 -7.40 14.06 19.22
CA ASP A 35 -7.30 12.75 19.88
C ASP A 35 -7.98 11.66 19.03
N ASP A 36 -9.10 11.98 18.39
CA ASP A 36 -9.77 11.08 17.45
C ASP A 36 -8.87 10.81 16.22
N LEU A 37 -8.30 11.85 15.63
CA LEU A 37 -7.36 11.72 14.51
C LEU A 37 -6.13 10.89 14.88
N LYS A 38 -5.61 11.08 16.10
CA LYS A 38 -4.46 10.32 16.61
C LYS A 38 -4.80 8.84 16.75
N LYS A 39 -5.94 8.50 17.36
CA LYS A 39 -6.42 7.12 17.49
C LYS A 39 -6.61 6.46 16.13
N LEU A 40 -7.30 7.14 15.21
CA LEU A 40 -7.50 6.64 13.85
C LEU A 40 -6.16 6.44 13.13
N SER A 41 -5.25 7.40 13.24
CA SER A 41 -3.92 7.30 12.61
C SER A 41 -3.09 6.14 13.17
N LEU A 42 -3.16 5.87 14.47
CA LEU A 42 -2.50 4.70 15.08
C LEU A 42 -3.11 3.38 14.59
N ASN A 43 -4.43 3.30 14.45
CA ASN A 43 -5.11 2.13 13.90
C ASN A 43 -4.71 1.89 12.44
N LEU A 44 -4.68 2.95 11.63
CA LEU A 44 -4.24 2.88 10.23
C LEU A 44 -2.76 2.48 10.12
N GLN A 45 -1.89 3.01 10.99
CA GLN A 45 -0.48 2.64 11.01
C GLN A 45 -0.31 1.16 11.34
N THR A 46 -1.02 0.69 12.36
CA THR A 46 -0.95 -0.71 12.78
C THR A 46 -1.49 -1.65 11.72
N PHE A 47 -2.67 -1.35 11.17
CA PHE A 47 -3.36 -2.28 10.29
C PHE A 47 -2.93 -2.14 8.82
N ALA A 48 -3.00 -0.93 8.25
CA ALA A 48 -2.67 -0.73 6.84
C ALA A 48 -1.16 -0.82 6.61
N GLU A 49 -0.37 -0.06 7.38
CA GLU A 49 1.06 0.05 7.09
C GLU A 49 1.87 -1.15 7.60
N ILE A 50 1.65 -1.57 8.85
CA ILE A 50 2.43 -2.65 9.48
C ILE A 50 1.86 -4.03 9.15
N GLN A 51 0.56 -4.25 9.30
CA GLN A 51 0.00 -5.58 9.02
C GLN A 51 -0.14 -5.81 7.53
N HIS A 52 -0.77 -4.92 6.76
CA HIS A 52 -1.05 -5.19 5.35
C HIS A 52 0.17 -4.94 4.43
N HIS A 53 0.63 -3.70 4.32
CA HIS A 53 1.67 -3.33 3.34
C HIS A 53 3.03 -4.00 3.60
N GLU A 54 3.47 -4.12 4.86
CA GLU A 54 4.74 -4.83 5.12
C GLU A 54 4.66 -6.32 4.75
N LYS A 55 3.50 -6.97 4.94
CA LYS A 55 3.30 -8.36 4.48
C LYS A 55 3.32 -8.43 2.96
N GLU A 56 2.72 -7.48 2.25
CA GLU A 56 2.79 -7.42 0.79
C GLU A 56 4.23 -7.27 0.32
N GLU A 57 4.97 -6.31 0.85
CA GLU A 57 6.36 -6.06 0.48
C GLU A 57 7.26 -7.29 0.77
N ARG A 58 7.08 -7.92 1.94
CA ARG A 58 7.90 -9.03 2.43
C ARG A 58 7.59 -10.37 1.80
N LEU A 59 6.32 -10.70 1.64
CA LEU A 59 5.90 -12.02 1.17
C LEU A 59 5.57 -11.98 -0.31
N LEU A 60 4.60 -11.16 -0.70
CA LEU A 60 4.08 -11.16 -2.06
C LEU A 60 5.08 -10.53 -3.05
N PHE A 61 5.46 -9.27 -2.85
CA PHE A 61 6.27 -8.51 -3.80
C PHE A 61 7.67 -9.09 -3.95
N THR A 62 8.28 -9.54 -2.85
CA THR A 62 9.58 -10.22 -2.89
C THR A 62 9.51 -11.51 -3.70
N THR A 63 8.44 -12.31 -3.56
CA THR A 63 8.25 -13.53 -4.34
C THR A 63 8.00 -13.23 -5.82
N ILE A 64 7.14 -12.25 -6.11
CA ILE A 64 6.86 -11.80 -7.49
C ILE A 64 8.13 -11.28 -8.17
N TYR A 65 8.97 -10.53 -7.46
CA TYR A 65 10.20 -9.96 -7.99
C TYR A 65 11.20 -11.02 -8.49
N GLN A 66 11.15 -12.24 -7.92
CA GLN A 66 11.98 -13.37 -8.36
C GLN A 66 11.50 -13.98 -9.68
N ASN A 67 10.25 -13.75 -10.09
CA ASN A 67 9.73 -14.25 -11.36
C ASN A 67 10.27 -13.41 -12.53
N GLN A 68 11.00 -14.02 -13.46
CA GLN A 68 11.61 -13.30 -14.60
C GLN A 68 10.62 -12.48 -15.43
N LYS A 69 9.35 -12.92 -15.54
CA LYS A 69 8.33 -12.25 -16.34
C LYS A 69 7.96 -10.85 -15.82
N ILE A 70 8.18 -10.55 -14.53
CA ILE A 70 7.91 -9.20 -13.99
C ILE A 70 8.89 -8.16 -14.56
N HIS A 71 10.04 -8.60 -15.08
CA HIS A 71 11.10 -7.74 -15.66
C HIS A 71 10.96 -7.55 -17.17
N GLU A 72 10.08 -8.31 -17.84
CA GLU A 72 9.93 -8.26 -19.30
C GLU A 72 9.24 -6.99 -19.80
N GLY A 73 8.60 -6.23 -18.89
CA GLY A 73 7.80 -5.06 -19.24
C GLY A 73 6.51 -5.47 -19.94
N GLY A 74 5.38 -4.94 -19.49
CA GLY A 74 4.07 -5.25 -20.08
C GLY A 74 3.12 -4.06 -19.91
N PRO A 75 2.07 -3.97 -20.76
CA PRO A 75 1.09 -2.90 -20.69
C PRO A 75 0.21 -3.10 -19.44
N MET A 76 0.72 -2.76 -18.26
CA MET A 76 0.01 -2.98 -17.00
C MET A 76 -0.78 -1.73 -16.64
N CYS A 77 -1.99 -1.66 -17.19
CA CYS A 77 -3.07 -0.75 -16.85
C CYS A 77 -2.86 0.74 -17.19
N SER A 78 -3.78 1.28 -17.99
CA SER A 78 -3.93 2.74 -18.14
C SER A 78 -4.10 3.45 -16.79
N LEU A 79 -4.71 2.82 -15.77
CA LEU A 79 -4.76 3.36 -14.40
C LEU A 79 -3.38 3.66 -13.80
N TYR A 80 -2.38 2.83 -14.08
CA TYR A 80 -1.02 3.04 -13.58
C TYR A 80 -0.27 4.11 -14.40
N PHE A 81 -0.52 4.17 -15.70
CA PHE A 81 0.11 5.14 -16.60
C PHE A 81 -0.42 6.57 -16.38
N ASP A 82 -1.74 6.73 -16.22
CA ASP A 82 -2.38 8.04 -16.03
C ASP A 82 -2.02 8.65 -14.66
N LEU A 83 -2.00 7.86 -13.58
CA LEU A 83 -1.74 8.40 -12.24
C LEU A 83 -0.29 8.84 -12.02
N HIS A 84 0.70 8.15 -12.60
CA HIS A 84 2.10 8.55 -12.45
C HIS A 84 2.48 9.79 -13.24
N GLN A 85 1.80 10.08 -14.36
CA GLN A 85 2.10 11.28 -15.15
C GLN A 85 1.40 12.53 -14.64
N PHE A 86 0.23 12.41 -14.01
CA PHE A 86 -0.59 13.57 -13.63
C PHE A 86 -0.66 13.84 -12.12
N GLU A 87 -0.36 12.87 -11.24
CA GLU A 87 -0.35 13.06 -9.78
C GLU A 87 0.90 12.46 -9.11
N ASN A 88 1.95 13.26 -8.95
CA ASN A 88 3.13 12.83 -8.20
C ASN A 88 2.88 12.91 -6.68
N ARG A 89 2.19 11.88 -6.15
CA ARG A 89 1.81 11.75 -4.73
C ARG A 89 3.02 11.83 -3.80
N LYS A 90 4.13 11.21 -4.20
CA LYS A 90 5.40 11.26 -3.48
C LYS A 90 5.87 12.70 -3.30
N VAL A 91 5.94 13.49 -4.37
CA VAL A 91 6.34 14.91 -4.30
C VAL A 91 5.41 15.70 -3.40
N LYS A 92 4.09 15.46 -3.47
CA LYS A 92 3.12 16.13 -2.59
C LYS A 92 3.34 15.79 -1.12
N VAL A 93 3.62 14.52 -0.81
CA VAL A 93 3.96 14.10 0.56
C VAL A 93 5.28 14.72 1.00
N GLU A 94 6.32 14.69 0.17
CA GLU A 94 7.64 15.29 0.47
C GLU A 94 7.54 16.79 0.78
N GLN A 95 6.66 17.52 0.09
CA GLN A 95 6.36 18.92 0.39
C GLN A 95 5.73 19.12 1.77
N ILE A 96 4.83 18.23 2.18
CA ILE A 96 4.15 18.28 3.49
C ILE A 96 5.12 17.93 4.62
N ILE A 97 5.89 16.86 4.46
CA ILE A 97 6.80 16.38 5.51
C ILE A 97 8.12 17.15 5.55
N GLY A 98 8.39 18.00 4.54
CA GLY A 98 9.59 18.84 4.47
C GLY A 98 10.90 18.06 4.26
N ARG A 99 10.82 16.82 3.76
CA ARG A 99 11.98 15.95 3.51
C ARG A 99 11.69 14.98 2.37
N THR A 100 12.76 14.48 1.75
CA THR A 100 12.68 13.39 0.78
C THR A 100 12.26 12.09 1.47
N ILE A 101 11.40 11.32 0.80
CA ILE A 101 10.99 9.99 1.24
C ILE A 101 12.17 9.03 1.12
N LYS A 102 12.44 8.27 2.19
CA LYS A 102 13.50 7.25 2.23
C LYS A 102 12.87 5.87 2.18
N HIS A 103 13.44 5.01 1.34
CA HIS A 103 13.03 3.62 1.22
C HIS A 103 13.85 2.73 2.17
N THR A 104 13.23 1.66 2.67
CA THR A 104 13.94 0.61 3.41
C THR A 104 14.92 -0.14 2.50
N HIS A 105 15.83 -0.91 3.08
CA HIS A 105 16.75 -1.75 2.30
C HIS A 105 16.00 -2.70 1.36
N GLN A 106 14.93 -3.32 1.86
CA GLN A 106 14.09 -4.24 1.11
C GLN A 106 13.38 -3.54 -0.06
N GLN A 107 12.77 -2.38 0.19
CA GLN A 107 12.14 -1.58 -0.87
C GLN A 107 13.16 -1.14 -1.92
N ALA A 108 14.36 -0.70 -1.50
CA ALA A 108 15.41 -0.32 -2.42
C ALA A 108 15.82 -1.46 -3.38
N MET A 109 15.77 -2.72 -2.93
CA MET A 109 16.00 -3.88 -3.80
C MET A 109 14.89 -4.03 -4.85
N LEU A 110 13.63 -3.91 -4.44
CA LEU A 110 12.46 -4.04 -5.32
C LEU A 110 12.36 -2.91 -6.35
N LEU A 111 12.93 -1.73 -6.06
CA LEU A 111 12.95 -0.57 -6.94
C LEU A 111 14.02 -0.63 -8.05
N LYS A 112 15.04 -1.50 -7.93
CA LYS A 112 16.28 -1.45 -8.75
C LYS A 112 16.06 -1.62 -10.25
N ASN A 113 14.99 -2.33 -10.66
CA ASN A 113 14.74 -2.68 -12.06
C ASN A 113 13.48 -2.02 -12.67
N ARG A 114 12.87 -1.05 -11.98
CA ARG A 114 11.66 -0.36 -12.44
C ARG A 114 10.52 -1.28 -12.90
N THR A 115 10.32 -2.38 -12.16
CA THR A 115 9.20 -3.28 -12.40
C THR A 115 7.87 -2.59 -12.08
N PRO A 116 6.72 -3.17 -12.47
CA PRO A 116 5.41 -2.66 -12.04
C PRO A 116 5.24 -2.51 -10.52
N LEU A 117 6.07 -3.19 -9.70
CA LEU A 117 6.04 -3.08 -8.25
C LEU A 117 6.55 -1.73 -7.71
N VAL A 118 7.24 -0.91 -8.52
CA VAL A 118 7.67 0.43 -8.08
C VAL A 118 6.49 1.25 -7.58
N ILE A 119 5.36 1.15 -8.27
CA ILE A 119 4.20 1.99 -8.02
C ILE A 119 3.59 1.72 -6.64
N PRO A 120 3.15 0.49 -6.32
CA PRO A 120 2.62 0.22 -4.98
C PRO A 120 3.65 0.49 -3.89
N ILE A 121 4.94 0.22 -4.11
CA ILE A 121 5.99 0.47 -3.11
C ILE A 121 6.16 1.96 -2.81
N GLU A 122 6.20 2.82 -3.84
CA GLU A 122 6.28 4.27 -3.63
C GLU A 122 5.02 4.80 -2.93
N GLU A 123 3.85 4.20 -3.18
CA GLU A 123 2.60 4.55 -2.50
C GLU A 123 2.58 4.13 -1.04
N HIS A 124 2.99 2.89 -0.73
CA HIS A 124 3.15 2.41 0.65
C HIS A 124 4.06 3.36 1.42
N GLN A 125 5.24 3.67 0.85
CA GLN A 125 6.20 4.51 1.55
C GLN A 125 5.69 5.95 1.70
N SER A 126 4.97 6.48 0.70
CA SER A 126 4.34 7.80 0.79
C SER A 126 3.25 7.83 1.88
N GLY A 127 2.41 6.79 1.97
CA GLY A 127 1.40 6.64 3.01
C GLY A 127 2.02 6.56 4.40
N ARG A 128 3.02 5.69 4.57
CA ARG A 128 3.76 5.47 5.81
C ARG A 128 4.44 6.75 6.33
N ASP A 129 5.15 7.47 5.47
CA ASP A 129 5.83 8.72 5.87
C ASP A 129 4.84 9.84 6.20
N LEU A 130 3.74 9.96 5.44
CA LEU A 130 2.69 10.94 5.74
C LEU A 130 2.02 10.65 7.08
N LEU A 131 1.67 9.39 7.34
CA LEU A 131 1.00 8.98 8.57
C LEU A 131 1.92 9.15 9.80
N ALA A 132 3.20 8.80 9.67
CA ALA A 132 4.20 9.05 10.70
C ALA A 132 4.34 10.55 11.01
N TYR A 133 4.36 11.39 9.98
CA TYR A 133 4.38 12.85 10.16
C TYR A 133 3.14 13.36 10.89
N ILE A 134 1.94 12.89 10.51
CA ILE A 134 0.69 13.25 11.20
C ILE A 134 0.78 12.87 12.68
N LEU A 135 1.18 11.64 12.99
CA LEU A 135 1.32 11.16 14.37
C LEU A 135 2.33 11.95 15.20
N GLU A 136 3.46 12.35 14.60
CA GLU A 136 4.47 13.18 15.26
C GLU A 136 3.96 14.59 15.56
N LYS A 137 3.15 15.16 14.67
CA LYS A 137 2.71 16.57 14.74
C LYS A 137 1.30 16.76 15.28
N VAL A 138 0.55 15.69 15.53
CA VAL A 138 -0.90 15.76 15.82
C VAL A 138 -1.21 16.67 17.00
N ASP A 139 -0.42 16.61 18.08
CA ASP A 139 -0.63 17.40 19.30
C ASP A 139 -0.21 18.88 19.14
N HIS A 140 0.53 19.21 18.08
CA HIS A 140 1.10 20.55 17.83
C HIS A 140 0.54 21.23 16.59
N THR A 141 -0.38 20.58 15.90
CA THR A 141 -0.96 21.04 14.64
C THR A 141 -2.46 21.22 14.81
N ALA A 142 -3.01 22.28 14.20
CA ALA A 142 -4.44 22.53 14.24
C ALA A 142 -5.22 21.35 13.66
N PHE A 143 -6.34 20.99 14.30
CA PHE A 143 -7.20 19.88 13.88
C PHE A 143 -7.54 19.89 12.39
N ALA A 144 -7.90 21.05 11.84
CA ALA A 144 -8.22 21.18 10.41
C ALA A 144 -7.05 20.79 9.49
N ILE A 145 -5.81 21.13 9.87
CA ILE A 145 -4.61 20.79 9.09
C ILE A 145 -4.32 19.29 9.19
N ASN A 146 -4.41 18.70 10.38
CA ASN A 146 -4.27 17.25 10.56
C ASN A 146 -5.32 16.48 9.76
N LYS A 147 -6.58 16.96 9.77
CA LYS A 147 -7.67 16.35 9.00
C LYS A 147 -7.40 16.41 7.50
N ILE A 148 -6.92 17.55 6.97
CA ILE A 148 -6.52 17.67 5.55
C ILE A 148 -5.40 16.68 5.19
N ASN A 149 -4.39 16.52 6.05
CA ASN A 149 -3.31 15.58 5.81
C ASN A 149 -3.81 14.12 5.83
N LEU A 150 -4.72 13.79 6.75
CA LEU A 150 -5.29 12.44 6.82
C LEU A 150 -6.28 12.17 5.67
N GLU A 151 -6.96 13.19 5.14
CA GLU A 151 -7.72 13.10 3.88
C GLU A 151 -6.80 12.83 2.68
N LEU A 152 -5.61 13.44 2.64
CA LEU A 152 -4.63 13.10 1.61
C LEU A 152 -4.20 11.63 1.72
N TYR A 153 -3.92 11.15 2.94
CA TYR A 153 -3.62 9.74 3.18
C TYR A 153 -4.76 8.82 2.72
N LYS A 154 -6.02 9.14 3.08
CA LYS A 154 -7.22 8.41 2.62
C LYS A 154 -7.29 8.32 1.09
N ASN A 155 -7.04 9.44 0.40
CA ASN A 155 -7.03 9.48 -1.07
C ASN A 155 -5.90 8.64 -1.68
N ILE A 156 -4.72 8.60 -1.05
CA ILE A 156 -3.63 7.71 -1.48
C ILE A 156 -4.09 6.26 -1.36
N GLN A 157 -4.57 5.86 -0.18
CA GLN A 157 -4.96 4.48 0.13
C GLN A 157 -6.12 3.97 -0.73
N VAL A 158 -7.20 4.75 -0.87
CA VAL A 158 -8.36 4.35 -1.69
C VAL A 158 -7.96 4.09 -3.14
N ASN A 159 -7.13 4.95 -3.70
CA ASN A 159 -6.65 4.80 -5.07
C ASN A 159 -5.64 3.67 -5.22
N HIS A 160 -4.78 3.48 -4.21
CA HIS A 160 -3.84 2.38 -4.14
C HIS A 160 -4.59 1.04 -4.15
N ILE A 161 -5.49 0.81 -3.20
CA ILE A 161 -6.35 -0.38 -3.09
C ILE A 161 -7.11 -0.65 -4.40
N LYS A 162 -7.67 0.39 -5.03
CA LYS A 162 -8.36 0.24 -6.32
C LYS A 162 -7.43 -0.29 -7.41
N LYS A 163 -6.18 0.17 -7.47
CA LYS A 163 -5.20 -0.30 -8.46
C LYS A 163 -4.72 -1.72 -8.15
N GLU A 164 -4.60 -2.05 -6.88
CA GLU A 164 -4.21 -3.39 -6.47
C GLU A 164 -5.25 -4.43 -6.87
N ALA A 165 -6.49 -4.22 -6.43
CA ALA A 165 -7.59 -5.13 -6.69
C ALA A 165 -7.87 -5.31 -8.19
N ASN A 166 -7.81 -4.24 -8.98
CA ASN A 166 -8.16 -4.30 -10.40
C ASN A 166 -7.00 -4.66 -11.33
N CYS A 167 -5.76 -4.62 -10.86
CA CYS A 167 -4.61 -4.87 -11.73
C CYS A 167 -3.47 -5.62 -11.04
N LEU A 168 -2.96 -5.14 -9.91
CA LEU A 168 -1.78 -5.75 -9.28
C LEU A 168 -2.03 -7.22 -8.92
N TYR A 169 -3.15 -7.51 -8.27
CA TYR A 169 -3.45 -8.86 -7.82
C TYR A 169 -3.72 -9.82 -8.98
N HIS A 170 -4.29 -9.33 -10.09
CA HIS A 170 -4.44 -10.11 -11.32
C HIS A 170 -3.08 -10.46 -11.94
N MET A 171 -2.15 -9.50 -11.97
CA MET A 171 -0.77 -9.75 -12.38
C MET A 171 -0.11 -10.78 -11.46
N CYS A 172 -0.17 -10.57 -10.14
CA CYS A 172 0.43 -11.45 -9.17
C CYS A 172 -0.10 -12.88 -9.31
N ALA A 173 -1.41 -13.06 -9.49
CA ALA A 173 -2.02 -14.37 -9.72
C ALA A 173 -1.42 -15.07 -10.95
N GLY A 174 -1.27 -14.36 -12.07
CA GLY A 174 -0.66 -14.90 -13.30
C GLY A 174 0.84 -15.20 -13.19
N LEU A 175 1.53 -14.63 -12.21
CA LEU A 175 2.96 -14.85 -11.96
C LEU A 175 3.25 -15.90 -10.90
N LEU A 176 2.27 -16.26 -10.07
CA LEU A 176 2.42 -17.28 -9.04
C LEU A 176 1.98 -18.65 -9.55
N SER A 177 2.72 -19.69 -9.14
CA SER A 177 2.15 -21.04 -9.13
C SER A 177 1.13 -21.14 -8.00
N LYS A 178 0.19 -22.09 -8.09
CA LYS A 178 -0.75 -22.34 -6.99
C LYS A 178 -0.02 -22.68 -5.68
N ASP A 179 0.97 -23.56 -5.74
CA ASP A 179 1.71 -23.99 -4.54
C ASP A 179 2.43 -22.82 -3.87
N THR A 180 3.04 -21.93 -4.65
CA THR A 180 3.67 -20.70 -4.13
C THR A 180 2.64 -19.76 -3.50
N ALA A 181 1.44 -19.65 -4.07
CA ALA A 181 0.38 -18.83 -3.49
C ALA A 181 -0.17 -19.43 -2.18
N ASP A 182 -0.24 -20.76 -2.08
CA ASP A 182 -0.59 -21.48 -0.84
C ASP A 182 0.48 -21.27 0.24
N GLU A 183 1.78 -21.30 -0.11
CA GLU A 183 2.88 -20.99 0.80
C GLU A 183 2.81 -19.55 1.34
N ILE A 184 2.62 -18.56 0.45
CA ILE A 184 2.45 -17.16 0.86
C ILE A 184 1.27 -17.03 1.82
N LEU A 185 0.11 -17.64 1.51
CA LEU A 185 -1.06 -17.58 2.37
C LEU A 185 -0.80 -18.21 3.74
N ALA A 186 -0.12 -19.36 3.79
CA ALA A 186 0.20 -20.03 5.04
C ALA A 186 1.09 -19.17 5.94
N GLU A 187 2.04 -18.41 5.39
CA GLU A 187 2.82 -17.43 6.15
C GLU A 187 1.99 -16.18 6.50
N TRP A 188 1.11 -15.74 5.58
CA TRP A 188 0.28 -14.54 5.76
C TRP A 188 -0.63 -14.59 6.99
N ILE A 189 -1.14 -15.78 7.31
CA ILE A 189 -2.07 -16.03 8.42
C ILE A 189 -1.37 -16.43 9.72
N LYS A 190 -0.05 -16.63 9.73
CA LYS A 190 0.71 -16.87 10.98
C LYS A 190 1.01 -15.57 11.72
N ASP A 191 1.14 -14.48 10.98
CA ASP A 191 1.45 -13.15 11.49
C ASP A 191 0.18 -12.37 11.94
N THR A 192 -0.93 -13.06 12.21
CA THR A 192 -2.18 -12.48 12.75
C THR A 192 -2.45 -12.90 14.19
#